data_AF-A0A443RU53-F1
#
_entry.id   AF-A0A443RU53-F1
#
_cell.length_a   1.000
_cell.length_b   1.000
_cell.length_c   1.000
_cell.angle_alpha   90.00
_cell.angle_beta   90.00
_cell.angle_gamma   90.00
#
_symmetry.space_group_name_H-M   'P 1'
#
loop_
_entity.id
_entity.type
_entity.pdbx_description
1 polymer ?
#
loop_
_entity_poly.entity_id
_entity_poly.type
_entity_poly.pdbx_seq_one_letter_code
_entity_poly.pdbx_strand_id
1 'polypeptide(L)'
;MSESVKNKRKWDSIELTINSQDEEQEMCCQKLSELEGNGITASDVRRLQENGFYTIQAVAYAPKKALVAVKGISEAKAEKIQMEAMKK
;
A
#
# COMPACT_ATOMS: atom_id res chain seq x y z
N MET A 1 -9.27 -13.08 -53.00
CA MET A 1 -7.80 -12.99 -52.86
C MET A 1 -7.39 -11.54 -52.74
N SER A 2 -7.12 -11.09 -51.51
CA SER A 2 -6.11 -10.07 -51.20
C SER A 2 -6.12 -9.85 -49.69
N GLU A 3 -5.55 -10.84 -48.98
CA GLU A 3 -4.98 -10.66 -47.65
C GLU A 3 -3.68 -9.88 -47.78
N SER A 4 -3.52 -8.81 -47.01
CA SER A 4 -2.20 -8.27 -46.70
C SER A 4 -2.22 -7.60 -45.34
N VAL A 5 -2.07 -8.48 -44.36
CA VAL A 5 -1.51 -8.23 -43.03
C VAL A 5 -0.17 -7.50 -43.17
N LYS A 6 -0.05 -6.33 -42.53
CA LYS A 6 1.23 -5.75 -42.03
C LYS A 6 0.96 -4.38 -41.39
N ASN A 7 0.59 -4.36 -40.11
CA ASN A 7 1.07 -3.26 -39.27
C ASN A 7 1.79 -3.82 -38.05
N LYS A 8 3.09 -3.51 -38.04
CA LYS A 8 4.12 -3.98 -37.13
C LYS A 8 3.70 -3.72 -35.69
N ARG A 9 3.79 -4.78 -34.89
CA ARG A 9 3.76 -4.73 -33.43
C ARG A 9 4.79 -3.70 -32.96
N LYS A 10 4.33 -2.53 -32.51
CA LYS A 10 5.10 -1.60 -31.69
C LYS A 10 4.77 -1.93 -30.23
N TRP A 11 5.30 -3.06 -29.78
CA TRP A 11 5.19 -3.53 -28.39
C TRP A 11 6.55 -3.45 -27.67
N ASP A 12 7.47 -2.62 -28.18
CA ASP A 12 8.74 -2.31 -27.52
C ASP A 12 8.54 -1.14 -26.56
N SER A 13 8.23 -1.49 -25.31
CA SER A 13 8.84 -0.94 -24.08
C SER A 13 8.00 -1.41 -22.89
N ILE A 14 8.21 -2.68 -22.53
CA ILE A 14 7.95 -3.17 -21.19
C ILE A 14 9.07 -2.63 -20.30
N GLU A 15 8.72 -1.92 -19.23
CA GLU A 15 9.18 -2.18 -17.87
C GLU A 15 8.12 -1.63 -16.90
N LEU A 16 6.98 -2.31 -16.83
CA LEU A 16 6.13 -2.20 -15.65
C LEU A 16 6.80 -3.04 -14.56
N THR A 17 7.71 -2.42 -13.80
CA THR A 17 8.15 -2.94 -12.51
C THR A 17 6.99 -2.78 -11.52
N ILE A 18 5.98 -3.65 -11.65
CA ILE A 18 4.97 -3.88 -10.62
C ILE A 18 5.65 -4.76 -9.57
N ASN A 19 6.28 -4.12 -8.58
CA ASN A 19 6.68 -4.80 -7.36
C ASN A 19 5.45 -4.89 -6.43
N SER A 20 4.45 -5.68 -6.84
CA SER A 20 3.34 -6.09 -5.98
C SER A 20 3.72 -7.42 -5.35
N GLN A 21 4.23 -7.36 -4.12
CA GLN A 21 4.21 -8.53 -3.24
C GLN A 21 2.76 -8.74 -2.88
N ASP A 22 2.17 -9.70 -3.58
CA ASP A 22 0.83 -10.22 -3.44
C ASP A 22 0.89 -11.38 -2.45
N GLU A 23 0.40 -11.18 -1.22
CA GLU A 23 -0.13 -12.27 -0.40
C GLU A 23 -1.54 -11.87 0.06
N GLU A 24 -2.53 -12.45 -0.63
CA GLU A 24 -3.94 -12.49 -0.27
C GLU A 24 -4.16 -13.22 1.07
N GLN A 25 -3.80 -12.60 2.19
CA GLN A 25 -4.22 -13.07 3.51
C GLN A 25 -5.52 -12.38 3.91
N GLU A 26 -6.65 -13.07 3.67
CA GLU A 26 -7.93 -12.81 4.33
C GLU A 26 -7.74 -12.78 5.85
N MET A 27 -7.54 -11.59 6.42
CA MET A 27 -7.83 -11.37 7.83
C MET A 27 -8.75 -10.16 7.96
N CYS A 28 -9.75 -10.31 8.82
CA CYS A 28 -10.88 -9.40 8.87
C CYS A 28 -11.10 -9.00 10.33
N CYS A 29 -11.30 -7.69 10.54
CA CYS A 29 -11.87 -7.04 11.73
C CYS A 29 -10.95 -6.23 12.68
N GLN A 30 -9.67 -5.99 12.38
CA GLN A 30 -8.86 -5.09 13.22
C GLN A 30 -8.96 -3.62 12.78
N LYS A 31 -9.41 -2.76 13.71
CA LYS A 31 -9.64 -1.33 13.45
C LYS A 31 -8.33 -0.57 13.52
N LEU A 32 -8.10 0.34 12.57
CA LEU A 32 -6.93 1.24 12.61
C LEU A 32 -6.85 2.06 13.93
N SER A 33 -7.97 2.25 14.63
CA SER A 33 -7.99 2.86 15.96
C SER A 33 -7.20 2.10 17.02
N GLU A 34 -7.00 0.79 16.89
CA GLU A 34 -6.15 0.04 17.84
C GLU A 34 -4.65 0.28 17.63
N LEU A 35 -4.27 0.89 16.50
CA LEU A 35 -2.93 1.46 16.29
C LEU A 35 -2.80 2.86 16.91
N GLU A 36 -3.87 3.49 17.41
CA GLU A 36 -3.78 4.78 18.13
C GLU A 36 -3.00 4.57 19.44
N GLY A 37 -1.70 4.85 19.40
CA GLY A 37 -0.77 4.47 20.45
C GLY A 37 0.65 4.30 19.90
N ASN A 38 1.64 4.08 20.76
CA ASN A 38 3.03 3.82 20.39
C ASN A 38 3.71 4.84 19.43
N GLY A 39 3.19 6.08 19.33
CA GLY A 39 3.75 7.15 18.49
C GLY A 39 2.93 7.46 17.23
N ILE A 40 1.78 6.81 17.07
CA ILE A 40 0.78 7.09 16.04
C ILE A 40 -0.30 7.94 16.69
N THR A 41 -0.51 9.15 16.20
CA THR A 41 -1.56 10.03 16.71
C THR A 41 -2.87 9.83 15.95
N ALA A 42 -4.01 10.17 16.54
CA ALA A 42 -5.30 10.18 15.86
C ALA A 42 -5.28 10.98 14.53
N SER A 43 -4.46 12.03 14.47
CA SER A 43 -4.20 12.82 13.25
C SER A 43 -3.51 12.00 12.15
N ASP A 44 -2.57 11.11 12.52
CA ASP A 44 -1.90 10.21 11.59
C ASP A 44 -2.88 9.13 11.07
N VAL A 45 -3.73 8.60 11.95
CA VAL A 45 -4.80 7.64 11.61
C VAL A 45 -5.81 8.24 10.64
N ARG A 46 -6.24 9.48 10.85
CA ARG A 46 -7.12 10.17 9.88
C ARG A 46 -6.48 10.32 8.50
N ARG A 47 -5.19 10.65 8.43
CA ARG A 47 -4.46 10.77 7.16
C ARG A 47 -4.34 9.42 6.43
N LEU A 48 -4.12 8.34 7.19
CA LEU A 48 -4.11 6.98 6.68
C LEU A 48 -5.50 6.62 6.11
N GLN A 49 -6.57 6.94 6.80
CA GLN A 49 -7.95 6.75 6.33
C GLN A 49 -8.25 7.54 5.05
N GLU A 50 -7.78 8.78 4.94
CA GLU A 50 -7.89 9.58 3.70
C GLU A 50 -7.10 8.97 2.53
N ASN A 51 -6.07 8.17 2.81
CA ASN A 51 -5.31 7.41 1.81
C ASN A 51 -5.89 6.02 1.53
N GLY A 52 -7.07 5.69 2.10
CA GLY A 52 -7.75 4.41 1.90
C GLY A 52 -7.36 3.32 2.90
N PHE A 53 -6.56 3.62 3.91
CA PHE A 53 -6.19 2.68 4.97
C PHE A 53 -7.15 2.80 6.15
N TYR A 54 -8.11 1.89 6.24
CA TYR A 54 -9.09 1.86 7.35
C TYR A 54 -8.83 0.75 8.38
N THR A 55 -7.93 -0.19 8.06
CA THR A 55 -7.62 -1.35 8.87
C THR A 55 -6.12 -1.41 9.16
N ILE A 56 -5.76 -1.99 10.31
CA ILE A 56 -4.36 -2.23 10.72
C ILE A 56 -3.64 -3.03 9.62
N GLN A 57 -4.33 -4.05 9.13
CA GLN A 57 -3.83 -4.93 8.07
C GLN A 57 -3.49 -4.21 6.78
N ALA A 58 -4.34 -3.30 6.31
CA ALA A 58 -4.06 -2.56 5.08
C ALA A 58 -2.74 -1.78 5.20
N VAL A 59 -2.40 -1.33 6.41
CA VAL A 59 -1.11 -0.69 6.70
C VAL A 59 0.03 -1.70 6.88
N ALA A 60 -0.21 -2.84 7.54
CA ALA A 60 0.79 -3.91 7.65
C ALA A 60 1.25 -4.39 6.27
N TYR A 61 0.29 -4.50 5.35
CA TYR A 61 0.45 -5.04 4.01
C TYR A 61 0.91 -3.99 2.99
N ALA A 62 0.69 -2.70 3.28
CA ALA A 62 1.17 -1.63 2.44
C ALA A 62 2.71 -1.61 2.39
N PRO A 63 3.33 -1.42 1.22
CA PRO A 63 4.77 -1.22 1.17
C PRO A 63 5.16 0.05 1.95
N LYS A 64 6.34 0.06 2.58
CA LYS A 64 6.88 1.25 3.27
C LYS A 64 6.74 2.52 2.43
N LYS A 65 6.91 2.41 1.11
CA LYS A 65 6.72 3.51 0.16
C LYS A 65 5.32 4.11 0.16
N ALA A 66 4.27 3.30 0.25
CA ALA A 66 2.90 3.78 0.32
C ALA A 66 2.61 4.51 1.64
N LEU A 67 3.16 4.01 2.75
CA LEU A 67 3.00 4.64 4.07
C LEU A 67 3.75 5.97 4.18
N VAL A 68 4.93 6.08 3.59
CA VAL A 68 5.70 7.34 3.51
C VAL A 68 5.09 8.32 2.51
N ALA A 69 4.38 7.82 1.49
CA ALA A 69 3.65 8.67 0.56
C ALA A 69 2.45 9.37 1.21
N VAL A 70 1.95 8.87 2.35
CA VAL A 70 0.90 9.53 3.14
C VAL A 70 1.42 10.87 3.65
N LYS A 71 0.79 11.96 3.20
CA LYS A 71 1.20 13.33 3.50
C LYS A 71 1.18 13.60 5.02
N GLY A 72 2.37 13.73 5.61
CA GLY A 72 2.54 14.01 7.03
C GLY A 72 2.89 12.80 7.90
N ILE A 73 3.10 11.62 7.31
CA ILE A 73 3.73 10.47 7.95
C ILE A 73 5.23 10.50 7.62
N SER A 74 6.08 10.45 8.64
CA SER A 74 7.53 10.30 8.45
C SER A 74 7.88 8.83 8.25
N GLU A 75 9.04 8.56 7.64
CA GLU A 75 9.55 7.19 7.44
C GLU A 75 9.68 6.41 8.76
N ALA A 76 10.11 7.08 9.83
CA ALA A 76 10.14 6.51 11.18
C ALA A 76 8.75 6.14 11.72
N LYS A 77 7.70 6.92 11.39
CA LYS A 77 6.32 6.59 11.78
C LYS A 77 5.78 5.44 10.94
N ALA A 78 6.00 5.48 9.62
CA ALA A 78 5.58 4.43 8.70
C ALA A 78 6.12 3.05 9.12
N GLU A 79 7.43 2.96 9.42
CA GLU A 79 8.01 1.71 9.94
C GLU A 79 7.37 1.26 11.25
N LYS A 80 7.12 2.21 12.16
CA LYS A 80 6.54 1.89 13.47
C LYS A 80 5.11 1.40 13.35
N ILE A 81 4.30 2.03 12.48
CA ILE A 81 2.95 1.58 12.19
C ILE A 81 2.99 0.19 11.58
N GLN A 82 3.88 -0.05 10.61
CA GLN A 82 4.00 -1.36 9.98
C GLN A 82 4.44 -2.45 10.97
N MET A 83 5.39 -2.16 11.86
CA MET A 83 5.80 -3.10 12.92
C MET A 83 4.69 -3.41 13.91
N GLU A 84 3.96 -2.39 14.38
CA GLU A 84 2.80 -2.61 15.27
C GLU A 84 1.69 -3.36 14.54
N ALA A 85 1.48 -3.06 13.27
CA ALA A 85 0.47 -3.70 12.45
C ALA A 85 0.80 -5.16 12.11
N MET A 86 2.08 -5.52 12.00
CA MET A 86 2.55 -6.90 11.85
C MET A 86 2.54 -7.68 13.17
N LYS A 87 2.56 -6.98 14.31
CA LYS A 87 2.58 -7.57 15.65
C LYS A 87 1.19 -7.83 16.23
N LYS A 88 0.20 -7.08 15.76
CA LYS A 88 -1.21 -7.14 16.13
C LYS A 88 -1.97 -8.18 15.32
#